data_AF-A0A7S4FKC8-F1
#
_entry.id   AF-A0A7S4FKC8-F1
#
_cell.length_a   1.000
_cell.length_b   1.000
_cell.length_c   1.000
_cell.angle_alpha   90.00
_cell.angle_beta   90.00
_cell.angle_gamma   90.00
#
_symmetry.space_group_name_H-M   'P 1'
#
loop_
_entity.id
_entity.type
_entity.pdbx_description
1 polymer ?
#
loop_
_entity_poly.entity_id
_entity_poly.type
_entity_poly.pdbx_seq_one_letter_code
_entity_poly.pdbx_strand_id
1 'polypeptide(L)'
;AWLAGLVDRPTLAGAVQAAQTVYSNFGVDDASRALACAGVKGHVEVLLYKSLPPDVLVPRHMISVDHELGYVVVALAGTSSIGDVVTDLVCEPITIHLGGLDGLAHGGMWRAAERLAPYLQPVVQQGLAALQGPPRVMLCGHSLGAGVAALLTGLWRDECAFAPGTSVQCMAFACPQVLDARMAAALRPHVCTL
;
A
#
# COMPACT_ATOMS: atom_id res chain seq x y z
N ALA A 1 -15.46 16.83 18.59
CA ALA A 1 -14.30 16.60 19.46
C ALA A 1 -13.28 15.63 18.80
N TRP A 2 -12.97 15.83 17.52
CA TRP A 2 -12.15 14.90 16.70
C TRP A 2 -10.81 15.54 16.26
N LEU A 3 -10.41 16.64 16.90
CA LEU A 3 -9.23 17.44 16.55
C LEU A 3 -8.21 17.58 17.69
N ALA A 4 -8.38 16.89 18.82
CA ALA A 4 -7.53 17.09 20.00
C ALA A 4 -6.30 16.17 20.09
N GLY A 5 -6.09 15.25 19.14
CA GLY A 5 -5.01 14.24 19.21
C GLY A 5 -3.75 14.52 18.40
N LEU A 6 -3.67 15.65 17.66
CA LEU A 6 -2.56 15.97 16.75
C LEU A 6 -1.34 16.61 17.42
N VAL A 7 -1.30 16.61 18.75
CA VAL A 7 -0.16 17.10 19.53
C VAL A 7 0.62 15.91 20.06
N ASP A 8 1.35 15.26 19.17
CA ASP A 8 2.65 14.65 19.39
C ASP A 8 3.13 14.10 18.04
N ARG A 9 4.45 13.99 17.87
CA ARG A 9 5.17 13.64 16.61
C ARG A 9 4.37 12.71 15.68
N PRO A 10 4.39 12.90 14.34
CA PRO A 10 3.67 12.01 13.44
C PRO A 10 4.11 10.58 13.71
N THR A 11 3.19 9.77 14.25
CA THR A 11 3.40 8.33 14.33
C THR A 11 3.34 7.79 12.91
N LEU A 12 4.04 6.69 12.64
CA LEU A 12 3.95 6.00 11.35
C LEU A 12 2.49 5.75 10.94
N ALA A 13 1.64 5.38 11.89
CA ALA A 13 0.20 5.22 11.68
C ALA A 13 -0.48 6.53 11.26
N GLY A 14 -0.14 7.67 11.89
CA GLY A 14 -0.66 8.98 11.52
C GLY A 14 -0.22 9.45 10.14
N ALA A 15 1.06 9.28 9.79
CA ALA A 15 1.58 9.61 8.46
C ALA A 15 0.95 8.74 7.36
N VAL A 16 0.78 7.45 7.64
CA VAL A 16 0.10 6.51 6.73
C VAL A 16 -1.37 6.86 6.56
N GLN A 17 -2.09 7.11 7.66
CA GLN A 17 -3.50 7.50 7.60
C GLN A 17 -3.70 8.83 6.87
N ALA A 18 -2.77 9.78 7.03
CA ALA A 18 -2.73 11.02 6.28
C ALA A 18 -2.52 10.76 4.77
N ALA A 19 -1.51 9.95 4.41
CA ALA A 19 -1.25 9.58 3.02
C ALA A 19 -2.46 8.91 2.37
N GLN A 20 -3.15 8.03 3.09
CA GLN A 20 -4.38 7.39 2.61
C GLN A 20 -5.55 8.35 2.48
N THR A 21 -5.77 9.23 3.45
CA THR A 21 -6.85 10.22 3.42
C THR A 21 -6.67 11.17 2.24
N VAL A 22 -5.43 11.57 1.98
CA VAL A 22 -5.06 12.33 0.79
C VAL A 22 -5.41 11.55 -0.46
N TYR A 23 -5.05 10.26 -0.48
CA TYR A 23 -5.25 9.40 -1.63
C TYR A 23 -6.73 9.09 -1.94
N SER A 24 -7.57 8.99 -0.91
CA SER A 24 -9.00 8.72 -1.04
C SER A 24 -9.81 9.97 -1.39
N ASN A 25 -9.34 11.17 -0.98
CA ASN A 25 -10.15 12.40 -1.02
C ASN A 25 -9.71 13.45 -2.06
N PHE A 26 -8.54 13.31 -2.71
CA PHE A 26 -8.04 14.34 -3.65
C PHE A 26 -7.73 13.80 -5.06
N GLY A 27 -8.14 14.59 -6.06
CA GLY A 27 -7.87 14.36 -7.48
C GLY A 27 -6.47 14.82 -7.90
N VAL A 28 -5.79 13.92 -8.62
CA VAL A 28 -4.66 13.97 -9.57
C VAL A 28 -3.53 15.02 -9.44
N ASP A 29 -3.78 16.28 -9.13
CA ASP A 29 -2.82 17.33 -9.52
C ASP A 29 -1.93 17.88 -8.41
N ASP A 30 -2.06 17.44 -7.15
CA ASP A 30 -1.24 18.03 -6.07
C ASP A 30 -1.02 17.11 -4.85
N ALA A 31 -0.60 15.86 -5.10
CA ALA A 31 -0.31 14.88 -4.04
C ALA A 31 0.66 15.44 -2.96
N SER A 32 1.68 16.20 -3.38
CA SER A 32 2.63 16.86 -2.48
C SER A 32 1.97 17.93 -1.59
N ARG A 33 1.06 18.73 -2.13
CA ARG A 33 0.29 19.72 -1.36
C ARG A 33 -0.77 19.08 -0.49
N ALA A 34 -1.35 17.96 -0.89
CA ALA A 34 -2.32 17.23 -0.10
C ALA A 34 -1.65 16.54 1.12
N LEU A 35 -0.45 15.99 0.97
CA LEU A 35 0.36 15.48 2.10
C LEU A 35 0.75 16.59 3.09
N ALA A 36 1.11 17.78 2.59
CA ALA A 36 1.32 18.97 3.42
C ALA A 36 0.02 19.44 4.11
N CYS A 37 -1.13 19.39 3.43
CA CYS A 37 -2.46 19.72 3.99
C CYS A 37 -2.93 18.71 5.05
N ALA A 38 -2.49 17.46 4.99
CA ALA A 38 -2.80 16.42 5.96
C ALA A 38 -1.97 16.53 7.26
N GLY A 39 -1.15 17.58 7.39
CA GLY A 39 -0.38 17.87 8.61
C GLY A 39 0.85 16.98 8.78
N VAL A 40 1.30 16.29 7.73
CA VAL A 40 2.59 15.60 7.73
C VAL A 40 3.68 16.68 7.74
N LYS A 41 4.20 16.97 8.94
CA LYS A 41 5.38 17.82 9.09
C LYS A 41 6.59 16.96 8.68
N GLY A 42 7.29 17.39 7.64
CA GLY A 42 8.52 16.75 7.18
C GLY A 42 8.78 16.90 5.69
N HIS A 43 9.97 16.48 5.26
CA HIS A 43 10.34 16.39 3.85
C HIS A 43 9.75 15.10 3.28
N VAL A 44 8.54 15.18 2.72
CA VAL A 44 7.94 14.09 1.94
C VAL A 44 8.09 14.37 0.45
N GLU A 45 8.82 13.50 -0.24
CA GLU A 45 9.00 13.56 -1.69
C GLU A 45 8.06 12.56 -2.38
N VAL A 46 7.19 13.04 -3.27
CA VAL A 46 6.34 12.15 -4.08
C VAL A 46 7.10 11.73 -5.33
N LEU A 47 7.40 10.44 -5.46
CA LEU A 47 8.13 9.88 -6.60
C LEU A 47 7.21 9.49 -7.74
N LEU A 48 6.01 9.01 -7.41
CA LEU A 48 5.03 8.57 -8.39
C LEU A 48 3.63 8.84 -7.88
N TYR A 49 2.80 9.41 -8.75
CA TYR A 49 1.36 9.44 -8.59
C TYR A 49 0.74 9.04 -9.92
N LYS A 50 -0.01 7.93 -9.96
CA LYS A 50 -0.55 7.44 -11.22
C LYS A 50 -1.83 6.64 -11.08
N SER A 51 -2.69 6.78 -12.10
CA SER A 51 -3.72 5.81 -12.47
C SER A 51 -3.24 5.08 -13.72
N LEU A 52 -3.24 3.74 -13.71
CA LEU A 52 -3.08 3.02 -14.98
C LEU A 52 -4.37 3.15 -15.82
N PRO A 53 -4.29 2.92 -17.14
CA PRO A 53 -5.46 2.87 -18.01
C PRO A 53 -6.55 1.93 -17.47
N PRO A 54 -7.85 2.21 -17.70
CA PRO A 54 -8.97 1.46 -17.09
C PRO A 54 -8.99 -0.05 -17.39
N ASP A 55 -8.38 -0.48 -18.49
CA ASP A 55 -8.22 -1.88 -18.89
C ASP A 55 -7.19 -2.62 -18.02
N VAL A 56 -6.26 -1.89 -17.43
CA VAL A 56 -5.31 -2.41 -16.45
C VAL A 56 -5.96 -2.31 -15.08
N LEU A 57 -6.81 -3.30 -14.77
CA LEU A 57 -7.55 -3.48 -13.51
C LEU A 57 -6.62 -3.52 -12.27
N VAL A 58 -6.09 -2.38 -11.87
CA VAL A 58 -5.29 -2.16 -10.66
C VAL A 58 -5.77 -0.88 -9.99
N PRO A 59 -5.71 -0.79 -8.65
CA PRO A 59 -6.03 0.45 -7.98
C PRO A 59 -5.03 1.53 -8.39
N ARG A 60 -5.52 2.78 -8.38
CA ARG A 60 -4.60 3.91 -8.43
C ARG A 60 -3.62 3.81 -7.26
N HIS A 61 -2.40 4.28 -7.48
CA HIS A 61 -1.35 4.26 -6.46
C HIS A 61 -0.55 5.57 -6.37
N MET A 62 0.11 5.75 -5.24
CA MET A 62 1.11 6.79 -4.97
C MET A 62 2.32 6.18 -4.27
N ILE A 63 3.52 6.64 -4.62
CA ILE A 63 4.77 6.33 -3.93
C ILE A 63 5.40 7.62 -3.45
N SER A 64 5.72 7.67 -2.16
CA SER A 64 6.41 8.81 -1.55
C SER A 64 7.54 8.35 -0.63
N VAL A 65 8.52 9.22 -0.42
CA VAL A 65 9.63 9.04 0.52
C VAL A 65 9.40 9.95 1.72
N ASP A 66 9.31 9.37 2.90
CA ASP A 66 9.31 10.08 4.18
C ASP A 66 10.71 9.99 4.79
N HIS A 67 11.47 11.08 4.68
CA HIS A 67 12.85 11.14 5.19
C HIS A 67 12.91 11.24 6.72
N GLU A 68 11.85 11.69 7.39
CA GLU A 68 11.85 11.81 8.86
C GLU A 68 11.61 10.44 9.51
N LEU A 69 10.65 9.68 9.00
CA LEU A 69 10.35 8.34 9.51
C LEU A 69 11.25 7.26 8.90
N GLY A 70 11.94 7.56 7.80
CA GLY A 70 12.82 6.64 7.11
C GLY A 70 12.05 5.56 6.34
N TYR A 71 10.99 5.95 5.63
CA TYR A 71 10.11 5.02 4.90
C TYR A 71 9.88 5.44 3.45
N VAL A 72 9.82 4.46 2.57
CA VAL A 72 9.08 4.60 1.32
C VAL A 72 7.66 4.13 1.56
N VAL A 73 6.69 5.00 1.31
CA VAL A 73 5.27 4.74 1.49
C VAL A 73 4.63 4.47 0.15
N VAL A 74 3.93 3.34 0.02
CA VAL A 74 3.11 2.97 -1.14
C VAL A 74 1.66 3.01 -0.71
N ALA A 75 0.90 3.98 -1.23
CA ALA A 75 -0.53 4.14 -0.95
C ALA A 75 -1.37 3.65 -2.13
N LEU A 76 -2.36 2.80 -1.87
CA LEU A 76 -3.29 2.24 -2.85
C LEU A 76 -4.73 2.72 -2.57
N ALA A 77 -5.42 3.18 -3.61
CA ALA A 77 -6.81 3.65 -3.49
C ALA A 77 -7.75 2.48 -3.26
N GLY A 78 -8.80 2.75 -2.49
CA GLY A 78 -10.02 1.98 -2.55
C GLY A 78 -10.86 2.33 -3.78
N THR A 79 -11.99 1.64 -3.90
CA THR A 79 -12.94 1.78 -5.00
C THR A 79 -13.43 3.23 -5.14
N SER A 80 -13.04 3.88 -6.24
CA SER A 80 -13.46 5.25 -6.57
C SER A 80 -13.81 5.41 -8.05
N SER A 81 -13.73 4.32 -8.83
CA SER A 81 -14.10 4.25 -10.25
C SER A 81 -14.75 2.91 -10.61
N ILE A 82 -15.40 2.84 -11.78
CA ILE A 82 -16.06 1.62 -12.30
C ILE A 82 -15.06 0.47 -12.53
N GLY A 83 -13.80 0.75 -12.86
CA GLY A 83 -12.76 -0.28 -13.02
C GLY A 83 -12.40 -0.96 -11.68
N ASP A 84 -12.45 -0.20 -10.59
CA ASP A 84 -12.29 -0.73 -9.24
C ASP A 84 -13.47 -1.66 -8.89
N VAL A 85 -14.69 -1.32 -9.33
CA VAL A 85 -15.88 -2.17 -9.16
C VAL A 85 -15.76 -3.49 -9.93
N VAL A 86 -15.16 -3.50 -11.13
CA VAL A 86 -14.95 -4.74 -11.88
C VAL A 86 -13.88 -5.62 -11.22
N THR A 87 -12.85 -5.01 -10.63
CA THR A 87 -11.84 -5.74 -9.83
C THR A 87 -12.45 -6.34 -8.56
N ASP A 88 -13.36 -5.60 -7.91
CA ASP A 88 -14.17 -6.06 -6.78
C ASP A 88 -15.15 -7.18 -7.18
N LEU A 89 -15.67 -7.20 -8.41
CA LEU A 89 -16.67 -8.18 -8.88
C LEU A 89 -16.06 -9.51 -9.36
N VAL A 90 -14.74 -9.59 -9.58
CA VAL A 90 -14.04 -10.87 -9.80
C VAL A 90 -13.72 -11.49 -8.45
N CYS A 91 -14.76 -11.90 -7.73
CA CYS A 91 -14.70 -12.54 -6.41
C CYS A 91 -14.26 -14.01 -6.45
N GLU A 92 -13.99 -14.58 -7.62
CA GLU A 92 -13.62 -15.99 -7.71
C GLU A 92 -12.29 -16.22 -6.97
N PRO A 93 -12.30 -17.07 -5.92
CA PRO A 93 -11.07 -17.42 -5.23
C PRO A 93 -10.16 -18.18 -6.18
N ILE A 94 -8.88 -17.86 -6.17
CA ILE A 94 -7.86 -18.57 -6.95
C ILE A 94 -6.86 -19.21 -5.99
N THR A 95 -6.32 -20.35 -6.40
CA THR A 95 -5.21 -20.98 -5.69
C THR A 95 -3.92 -20.21 -5.97
N ILE A 96 -3.21 -19.84 -4.92
CA ILE A 96 -1.93 -19.14 -4.99
C ILE A 96 -0.89 -19.84 -4.12
N HIS A 97 0.38 -19.56 -4.40
CA HIS A 97 1.50 -19.93 -3.54
C HIS A 97 2.12 -18.65 -2.98
N LEU A 98 2.17 -18.53 -1.65
CA LEU A 98 2.76 -17.37 -0.99
C LEU A 98 3.32 -17.76 0.39
N GLY A 99 4.57 -17.39 0.64
CA GLY A 99 5.21 -17.66 1.93
C GLY A 99 5.44 -19.15 2.18
N GLY A 100 5.67 -19.92 1.11
CA GLY A 100 5.83 -21.38 1.18
C GLY A 100 4.53 -22.14 1.44
N LEU A 101 3.37 -21.49 1.29
CA LEU A 101 2.05 -22.08 1.54
C LEU A 101 1.17 -21.99 0.31
N ASP A 102 0.44 -23.07 0.01
CA ASP A 102 -0.68 -23.06 -0.93
C ASP A 102 -1.97 -22.69 -0.19
N GLY A 103 -2.79 -21.85 -0.82
CA GLY A 103 -4.11 -21.49 -0.30
C GLY A 103 -4.90 -20.62 -1.26
N LEU A 104 -5.96 -19.99 -0.77
CA LEU A 104 -6.89 -19.21 -1.58
C LEU A 104 -6.71 -17.71 -1.38
N ALA A 105 -6.74 -16.98 -2.48
CA ALA A 105 -6.79 -15.52 -2.50
C ALA A 105 -7.96 -15.01 -3.34
N HIS A 106 -8.41 -13.79 -3.06
CA HIS A 106 -9.35 -13.07 -3.92
C HIS A 106 -8.72 -12.81 -5.30
N GLY A 107 -9.26 -13.43 -6.35
CA GLY A 107 -8.64 -13.44 -7.68
C GLY A 107 -8.39 -12.06 -8.29
N GLY A 108 -9.37 -11.16 -8.21
CA GLY A 108 -9.20 -9.77 -8.66
C GLY A 108 -8.05 -9.03 -7.97
N MET A 109 -8.03 -9.05 -6.63
CA MET A 109 -7.01 -8.37 -5.83
C MET A 109 -5.62 -8.99 -5.98
N TRP A 110 -5.53 -10.31 -6.12
CA TRP A 110 -4.26 -10.99 -6.38
C TRP A 110 -3.66 -10.58 -7.73
N ARG A 111 -4.45 -10.64 -8.81
CA ARG A 111 -4.01 -10.20 -10.14
C ARG A 111 -3.57 -8.73 -10.15
N ALA A 112 -4.25 -7.89 -9.38
CA ALA A 112 -3.84 -6.50 -9.22
C ALA A 112 -2.47 -6.39 -8.52
N ALA A 113 -2.25 -7.16 -7.45
CA ALA A 113 -0.99 -7.21 -6.74
C ALA A 113 0.16 -7.74 -7.62
N GLU A 114 -0.05 -8.83 -8.37
CA GLU A 114 0.93 -9.37 -9.32
C GLU A 114 1.31 -8.38 -10.41
N ARG A 115 0.35 -7.59 -10.92
CA ARG A 115 0.62 -6.55 -11.92
C ARG A 115 1.40 -5.39 -11.33
N LEU A 116 1.08 -4.98 -10.11
CA LEU A 116 1.73 -3.86 -9.44
C LEU A 116 3.13 -4.21 -8.94
N ALA A 117 3.39 -5.46 -8.55
CA ALA A 117 4.66 -5.88 -7.97
C ALA A 117 5.89 -5.50 -8.81
N PRO A 118 6.04 -5.95 -10.07
CA PRO A 118 7.18 -5.57 -10.90
C PRO A 118 7.10 -4.12 -11.40
N TYR A 119 5.90 -3.54 -11.47
CA TYR A 119 5.69 -2.19 -11.97
C TYR A 119 6.16 -1.12 -10.96
N LEU A 120 5.87 -1.32 -9.68
CA LEU A 120 6.18 -0.35 -8.61
C LEU A 120 7.57 -0.58 -8.00
N GLN A 121 8.10 -1.81 -8.06
CA GLN A 121 9.38 -2.17 -7.45
C GLN A 121 10.54 -1.24 -7.82
N PRO A 122 10.78 -0.85 -9.10
CA PRO A 122 11.88 0.05 -9.45
C PRO A 122 11.77 1.44 -8.80
N VAL A 123 10.54 1.96 -8.69
CA VAL A 123 10.29 3.27 -8.07
C VAL A 123 10.46 3.21 -6.56
N VAL A 124 10.03 2.11 -5.93
CA VAL A 124 10.28 1.88 -4.50
C VAL A 124 11.78 1.75 -4.23
N GLN A 125 12.52 1.03 -5.09
CA GLN A 125 13.98 0.93 -4.98
C GLN A 125 14.68 2.28 -5.09
N GLN A 126 14.24 3.15 -6.01
CA GLN A 126 14.74 4.52 -6.11
C GLN A 126 14.49 5.29 -4.80
N GLY A 127 13.29 5.20 -4.23
CA GLY A 127 12.98 5.86 -2.96
C GLY A 127 13.81 5.33 -1.79
N LEU A 128 14.03 4.01 -1.74
CA LEU A 128 14.85 3.39 -0.70
C LEU A 128 16.31 3.86 -0.77
N ALA A 129 16.84 4.09 -1.97
CA ALA A 129 18.19 4.62 -2.17
C ALA A 129 18.35 6.08 -1.70
N ALA A 130 17.23 6.83 -1.57
CA ALA A 130 17.22 8.20 -1.07
C ALA A 130 17.14 8.31 0.46
N LEU A 131 16.86 7.20 1.17
CA LEU A 131 16.74 7.17 2.62
C LEU A 131 18.11 7.12 3.31
N GLN A 132 18.19 7.73 4.49
CA GLN A 132 19.31 7.56 5.41
C GLN A 132 18.92 6.53 6.48
N GLY A 133 19.72 5.47 6.64
CA GLY A 133 19.46 4.42 7.62
C GLY A 133 18.86 3.13 7.03
N PRO A 134 18.26 2.25 7.84
CA PRO A 134 17.77 0.96 7.37
C PRO A 134 16.60 1.15 6.38
N PRO A 135 16.59 0.44 5.25
CA PRO A 135 15.53 0.57 4.24
C PRO A 135 14.21 -0.01 4.74
N ARG A 136 13.13 0.79 4.64
CA ARG A 136 11.79 0.41 5.10
C ARG A 136 10.75 0.81 4.07
N VAL A 137 9.85 -0.11 3.75
CA VAL A 137 8.71 0.07 2.87
C VAL A 137 7.44 -0.12 3.68
N MET A 138 6.53 0.84 3.59
CA MET A 138 5.21 0.78 4.19
C MET A 138 4.14 0.82 3.11
N LEU A 139 3.37 -0.24 2.98
CA LEU A 139 2.21 -0.30 2.11
C LEU A 139 0.96 0.06 2.88
N CYS A 140 0.04 0.75 2.23
CA CYS A 140 -1.19 1.14 2.87
C CYS A 140 -2.34 1.30 1.88
N GLY A 141 -3.56 1.03 2.33
CA GLY A 141 -4.78 1.32 1.57
C GLY A 141 -6.04 1.17 2.42
N HIS A 142 -7.18 1.52 1.83
CA HIS A 142 -8.51 1.34 2.40
C HIS A 142 -9.37 0.40 1.53
N SER A 143 -10.18 -0.46 2.14
CA SER A 143 -11.09 -1.38 1.41
C SER A 143 -10.35 -2.21 0.35
N LEU A 144 -10.73 -2.14 -0.93
CA LEU A 144 -10.01 -2.79 -2.05
C LEU A 144 -8.50 -2.50 -2.03
N GLY A 145 -8.10 -1.24 -1.86
CA GLY A 145 -6.70 -0.84 -1.82
C GLY A 145 -5.95 -1.45 -0.63
N ALA A 146 -6.63 -1.67 0.49
CA ALA A 146 -6.07 -2.35 1.65
C ALA A 146 -5.78 -3.83 1.36
N GLY A 147 -6.71 -4.48 0.65
CA GLY A 147 -6.58 -5.87 0.22
C GLY A 147 -5.42 -6.08 -0.74
N VAL A 148 -5.34 -5.24 -1.77
CA VAL A 148 -4.21 -5.27 -2.73
C VAL A 148 -2.89 -4.94 -2.04
N ALA A 149 -2.87 -3.99 -1.09
CA ALA A 149 -1.66 -3.64 -0.32
C ALA A 149 -1.16 -4.82 0.51
N ALA A 150 -2.07 -5.56 1.17
CA ALA A 150 -1.72 -6.75 1.93
C ALA A 150 -1.11 -7.84 1.03
N LEU A 151 -1.74 -8.15 -0.09
CA LEU A 151 -1.23 -9.17 -1.03
C LEU A 151 0.11 -8.77 -1.65
N LEU A 152 0.26 -7.51 -2.05
CA LEU A 152 1.50 -6.96 -2.60
C LEU A 152 2.65 -7.02 -1.57
N THR A 153 2.34 -6.79 -0.29
CA THR A 153 3.29 -6.95 0.82
C THR A 153 3.79 -8.38 0.92
N GLY A 154 2.88 -9.35 0.77
CA GLY A 154 3.23 -10.76 0.70
C GLY A 154 4.18 -11.04 -0.46
N LEU A 155 3.79 -10.68 -1.67
CA LEU A 155 4.56 -10.93 -2.90
C LEU A 155 5.99 -10.41 -2.79
N TRP A 156 6.17 -9.13 -2.45
CA TRP A 156 7.51 -8.54 -2.35
C TRP A 156 8.38 -9.17 -1.27
N ARG A 157 7.79 -9.71 -0.21
CA ARG A 157 8.54 -10.42 0.82
C ARG A 157 8.96 -11.81 0.35
N ASP A 158 8.04 -12.55 -0.27
CA ASP A 158 8.29 -13.90 -0.76
C ASP A 158 9.35 -13.90 -1.87
N GLU A 159 9.29 -12.91 -2.77
CA GLU A 159 10.23 -12.70 -3.87
C GLU A 159 11.57 -12.08 -3.43
N CYS A 160 11.71 -11.68 -2.16
CA CYS A 160 12.85 -10.90 -1.68
C CYS A 160 13.13 -9.68 -2.59
N ALA A 161 12.08 -8.92 -2.93
CA ALA A 161 12.09 -7.89 -3.97
C ALA A 161 13.06 -6.71 -3.72
N PHE A 162 13.59 -6.58 -2.51
CA PHE A 162 14.48 -5.50 -2.09
C PHE A 162 15.73 -6.05 -1.40
N ALA A 163 16.72 -5.18 -1.21
CA ALA A 163 18.00 -5.54 -0.60
C ALA A 163 17.82 -6.25 0.77
N PRO A 164 18.70 -7.21 1.13
CA PRO A 164 18.63 -7.90 2.41
C PRO A 164 18.51 -6.92 3.59
N GLY A 165 17.63 -7.23 4.53
CA GLY A 165 17.34 -6.37 5.68
C GLY A 165 16.29 -5.28 5.43
N THR A 166 15.76 -5.14 4.21
CA THR A 166 14.63 -4.24 3.93
C THR A 166 13.38 -4.71 4.66
N SER A 167 12.81 -3.84 5.49
CA SER A 167 11.54 -4.11 6.16
C SER A 167 10.38 -3.75 5.24
N VAL A 168 9.53 -4.72 4.89
CA VAL A 168 8.30 -4.48 4.13
C VAL A 168 7.10 -4.80 5.02
N GLN A 169 6.25 -3.80 5.26
CA GLN A 169 5.09 -3.88 6.16
C GLN A 169 3.85 -3.26 5.52
N CYS A 170 2.67 -3.59 6.04
CA CYS A 170 1.40 -3.04 5.59
C CYS A 170 0.50 -2.60 6.74
N MET A 171 -0.17 -1.46 6.54
CA MET A 171 -1.33 -1.03 7.31
C MET A 171 -2.58 -0.99 6.41
N ALA A 172 -3.50 -1.93 6.65
CA ALA A 172 -4.65 -2.21 5.81
C ALA A 172 -5.95 -1.82 6.52
N PHE A 173 -6.62 -0.75 6.07
CA PHE A 173 -7.76 -0.15 6.76
C PHE A 173 -9.07 -0.61 6.14
N ALA A 174 -10.03 -1.04 6.97
CA ALA A 174 -11.30 -1.62 6.51
C ALA A 174 -11.07 -2.72 5.45
N CYS A 175 -10.02 -3.51 5.64
CA CYS A 175 -9.57 -4.51 4.67
C CYS A 175 -10.62 -5.64 4.55
N PRO A 176 -11.11 -5.97 3.34
CA PRO A 176 -11.96 -7.13 3.14
C PRO A 176 -11.14 -8.41 3.37
N GLN A 177 -11.83 -9.55 3.47
CA GLN A 177 -11.15 -10.84 3.49
C GLN A 177 -10.50 -11.12 2.12
N VAL A 178 -9.17 -11.13 2.08
CA VAL A 178 -8.40 -11.32 0.83
C VAL A 178 -7.71 -12.67 0.70
N LEU A 179 -7.55 -13.37 1.82
CA LEU A 179 -6.86 -14.65 1.94
C LEU A 179 -7.72 -15.61 2.77
N ASP A 180 -7.50 -16.91 2.59
CA ASP A 180 -7.98 -17.89 3.56
C ASP A 180 -7.33 -17.69 4.94
N ALA A 181 -7.92 -18.32 5.96
CA ALA A 181 -7.50 -18.12 7.35
C ALA A 181 -6.04 -18.53 7.60
N ARG A 182 -5.52 -19.53 6.89
CA ARG A 182 -4.16 -20.04 7.07
C ARG A 182 -3.14 -19.07 6.48
N MET A 183 -3.37 -18.61 5.25
CA MET A 183 -2.51 -17.63 4.59
C MET A 183 -2.56 -16.27 5.29
N ALA A 184 -3.75 -15.83 5.72
CA ALA A 184 -3.90 -14.61 6.50
C ALA A 184 -3.12 -14.67 7.83
N ALA A 185 -3.12 -15.82 8.51
CA ALA A 185 -2.33 -16.02 9.72
C ALA A 185 -0.81 -15.96 9.45
N ALA A 186 -0.36 -16.52 8.32
CA ALA A 186 1.05 -16.47 7.92
C ALA A 186 1.53 -15.05 7.62
N LEU A 187 0.65 -14.20 7.06
CA LEU A 187 0.98 -12.82 6.67
C LEU A 187 0.85 -11.80 7.81
N ARG A 188 0.16 -12.17 8.90
CA ARG A 188 -0.07 -11.33 10.09
C ARG A 188 1.16 -10.63 10.68
N PRO A 189 2.37 -11.22 10.72
CA PRO A 189 3.56 -10.52 11.23
C PRO A 189 3.96 -9.27 10.43
N HIS A 190 3.43 -9.12 9.22
CA HIS A 190 3.79 -8.06 8.27
C HIS A 190 2.61 -7.19 7.85
N VAL A 191 1.39 -7.66 8.03
CA VAL A 191 0.16 -6.93 7.70
C VAL A 191 -0.65 -6.69 8.96
N CYS A 192 -0.86 -5.40 9.28
CA CYS A 192 -1.74 -4.96 10.35
C CYS A 192 -3.05 -4.47 9.73
N THR A 193 -4.16 -5.14 10.06
CA THR A 193 -5.50 -4.72 9.65
C THR A 193 -6.15 -3.84 10.73
N LEU A 194 -6.72 -2.71 10.33
CA LEU A 194 -7.32 -1.68 11.19
C LEU A 194 -8.77 -1.38 10.82
#